data_AF-A0A8J3I9B0-F1
#
_entry.id   AF-A0A8J3I9B0-F1
#
_cell.length_a   1.000
_cell.length_b   1.000
_cell.length_c   1.000
_cell.angle_alpha   90.00
_cell.angle_beta   90.00
_cell.angle_gamma   90.00
#
_symmetry.space_group_name_H-M   'P 1'
#
loop_
_entity.id
_entity.type
_entity.pdbx_description
1 polymer ?
#
loop_
_entity_poly.entity_id
_entity_poly.type
_entity_poly.pdbx_seq_one_letter_code
_entity_poly.pdbx_strand_id
1 'polypeptide(L)'
;MIPSIIDLWQRQEQRQRKIDPRLHPERSVIDLEDRVQHGLEDGAVILGPSGRVRGYVHPGIWPLPETSLLHAFLTSRNGITQALVLPDPQDDDAHDVAEMSLLALATFWRVKQTTGELIRWPSHDRWLEPLLLLHGFALDSVCALRREPLLNELQSSSSFTVRYAHPEDEEALVALFEEELTFHERYTPFVRKSPIVLRAFRAKLARIWEEKSIVEGAPSVLVADAAGIVIGMAENTLVEIGNTDEPGFTPPGHYGCLDNVCVTSSSRGQGVGCRLVQASFEMWAEMRRLLTLDGYLLWYNPDNPSATRFWSRCGFKPLWTTYQRLHAPSVK
;
A
#
# COMPACT_ATOMS: atom_id res chain seq x y z
N MET A 1 12.83 30.59 3.75
CA MET A 1 12.67 29.39 2.90
C MET A 1 11.78 28.36 3.60
N ILE A 2 12.20 27.81 4.75
CA ILE A 2 11.40 26.82 5.52
C ILE A 2 9.95 27.26 5.79
N PRO A 3 9.66 28.49 6.29
CA PRO A 3 8.26 28.90 6.52
C PRO A 3 7.40 28.89 5.25
N SER A 4 7.98 29.18 4.09
CA SER A 4 7.27 29.15 2.81
C SER A 4 7.00 27.74 2.31
N ILE A 5 7.88 26.78 2.63
CA ILE A 5 7.64 25.35 2.34
C ILE A 5 6.48 24.84 3.19
N ILE A 6 6.45 25.19 4.47
CA ILE A 6 5.41 24.77 5.41
C ILE A 6 4.04 25.33 5.01
N ASP A 7 3.97 26.63 4.73
CA ASP A 7 2.73 27.26 4.26
C ASP A 7 2.20 26.60 2.97
N LEU A 8 3.08 26.27 2.02
CA LEU A 8 2.72 25.53 0.81
C LEU A 8 2.21 24.12 1.14
N TRP A 9 2.89 23.41 2.03
CA TRP A 9 2.53 22.05 2.45
C TRP A 9 1.16 22.02 3.14
N GLN A 10 0.91 22.92 4.09
CA GLN A 10 -0.38 23.03 4.78
C GLN A 10 -1.52 23.30 3.79
N ARG A 11 -1.33 24.19 2.82
CA ARG A 11 -2.34 24.44 1.77
C ARG A 11 -2.62 23.20 0.93
N GLN A 12 -1.58 22.45 0.55
CA GLN A 12 -1.77 21.18 -0.16
C GLN A 12 -2.58 20.19 0.67
N GLU A 13 -2.22 19.98 1.95
CA GLU A 13 -2.93 19.05 2.84
C GLU A 13 -4.39 19.48 3.05
N GLN A 14 -4.65 20.77 3.27
CA GLN A 14 -6.00 21.32 3.41
C GLN A 14 -6.84 21.09 2.15
N ARG A 15 -6.27 21.35 0.97
CA ARG A 15 -6.92 21.09 -0.33
C ARG A 15 -7.24 19.60 -0.51
N GLN A 16 -6.27 18.72 -0.28
CA GLN A 16 -6.43 17.28 -0.43
C GLN A 16 -7.49 16.74 0.53
N ARG A 17 -7.52 17.20 1.79
CA ARG A 17 -8.56 16.81 2.76
C ARG A 17 -9.95 17.35 2.41
N LYS A 18 -10.04 18.52 1.77
CA LYS A 18 -11.32 19.02 1.25
C LYS A 18 -11.87 18.10 0.15
N ILE A 19 -10.99 17.49 -0.65
CA ILE A 19 -11.36 16.51 -1.68
C ILE A 19 -11.70 15.16 -1.03
N ASP A 20 -10.89 14.69 -0.08
CA ASP A 20 -11.08 13.42 0.62
C ASP A 20 -10.83 13.56 2.13
N PRO A 21 -11.88 13.69 2.96
CA PRO A 21 -11.74 13.93 4.40
C PRO A 21 -11.21 12.72 5.18
N ARG A 22 -10.97 11.59 4.52
CA ARG A 22 -10.42 10.37 5.14
C ARG A 22 -8.89 10.36 5.20
N LEU A 23 -8.22 11.24 4.45
CA LEU A 23 -6.76 11.36 4.47
C LEU A 23 -6.26 11.79 5.85
N HIS A 24 -4.96 11.56 6.09
CA HIS A 24 -4.24 12.01 7.29
C HIS A 24 -4.61 13.47 7.66
N PRO A 25 -4.80 13.79 8.95
CA PRO A 25 -5.07 15.16 9.39
C PRO A 25 -3.94 16.12 8.99
N GLU A 26 -4.22 17.42 9.00
CA GLU A 26 -3.17 18.42 8.77
C GLU A 26 -2.09 18.27 9.84
N ARG A 27 -0.83 18.21 9.41
CA ARG A 27 0.31 18.10 10.32
C ARG A 27 0.56 19.41 11.03
N SER A 28 1.09 19.35 12.25
CA SER A 28 1.42 20.57 12.99
C SER A 28 2.59 21.29 12.30
N VAL A 29 2.66 22.61 12.47
CA VAL A 29 3.79 23.41 11.96
C VAL A 29 5.12 22.88 12.50
N ILE A 30 5.17 22.43 13.75
CA ILE A 30 6.38 21.89 14.39
C ILE A 30 6.81 20.59 13.70
N ASP A 31 5.86 19.68 13.42
CA ASP A 31 6.17 18.43 12.71
C ASP A 31 6.66 18.70 11.29
N LEU A 32 6.05 19.66 10.60
CA LEU A 32 6.47 20.06 9.25
C LEU A 32 7.84 20.76 9.25
N GLU A 33 8.12 21.61 10.24
CA GLU A 33 9.44 22.23 10.43
C GLU A 33 10.52 21.18 10.60
N ASP A 34 10.32 20.24 11.52
CA ASP A 34 11.26 19.16 11.80
C ASP A 34 11.53 18.32 10.54
N ARG A 35 10.48 17.94 9.82
CA ARG A 35 10.59 17.18 8.57
C ARG A 35 11.34 17.92 7.48
N VAL A 36 11.01 19.19 7.26
CA VAL A 36 11.70 20.01 6.26
C VAL A 36 13.17 20.14 6.65
N GLN A 37 13.49 20.43 7.92
CA GLN A 37 14.87 20.55 8.39
C GLN A 37 15.68 19.27 8.13
N HIS A 38 15.13 18.10 8.47
CA HIS A 38 15.78 16.81 8.20
C HIS A 38 15.95 16.53 6.70
N GLY A 39 15.01 16.98 5.87
CA GLY A 39 15.03 16.76 4.43
C GLY A 39 15.70 17.82 3.59
N LEU A 40 16.30 18.86 4.18
CA LEU A 40 16.94 19.93 3.40
C LEU A 40 18.22 19.48 2.70
N GLU A 41 18.95 18.51 3.25
CA GLU A 41 20.23 18.06 2.70
C GLU A 41 20.06 17.35 1.35
N ASP A 42 19.10 16.42 1.27
CA ASP A 42 18.82 15.64 0.07
C ASP A 42 17.61 16.19 -0.73
N GLY A 43 16.87 17.15 -0.17
CA GLY A 43 15.70 17.75 -0.77
C GLY A 43 16.00 18.86 -1.78
N ALA A 44 15.00 19.20 -2.60
CA ALA A 44 15.08 20.31 -3.54
C ALA A 44 13.88 21.24 -3.38
N VAL A 45 14.16 22.54 -3.44
CA VAL A 45 13.16 23.62 -3.41
C VAL A 45 13.00 24.18 -4.81
N ILE A 46 11.78 24.14 -5.33
CA ILE A 46 11.45 24.71 -6.64
C ILE A 46 11.03 26.16 -6.44
N LEU A 47 11.73 27.07 -7.09
CA LEU A 47 11.47 28.51 -7.04
C LEU A 47 10.76 28.97 -8.30
N GLY A 48 9.73 29.81 -8.15
CA GLY A 48 9.10 30.50 -9.26
C GLY A 48 9.93 31.69 -9.76
N PRO A 49 9.49 32.38 -10.83
CA PRO A 49 10.23 33.50 -11.44
C PRO A 49 10.55 34.64 -10.48
N SER A 50 9.72 34.87 -9.46
CA SER A 50 9.93 35.90 -8.44
C SER A 50 10.86 35.45 -7.29
N GLY A 51 11.48 34.28 -7.38
CA GLY A 51 12.25 33.67 -6.29
C GLY A 51 11.40 33.11 -5.14
N ARG A 52 10.06 33.06 -5.28
CA ARG A 52 9.16 32.48 -4.28
C ARG A 52 9.22 30.95 -4.32
N VAL A 53 9.20 30.30 -3.16
CA VAL A 53 9.01 28.85 -3.07
C VAL A 53 7.68 28.45 -3.70
N ARG A 54 7.72 27.55 -4.69
CA ARG A 54 6.54 27.01 -5.38
C ARG A 54 6.40 25.50 -5.24
N GLY A 55 7.48 24.79 -4.97
CA GLY A 55 7.45 23.35 -4.73
C GLY A 55 8.58 22.93 -3.79
N TYR A 56 8.42 21.78 -3.17
CA TYR A 56 9.45 21.13 -2.38
C TYR A 56 9.37 19.62 -2.57
N VAL A 57 10.52 18.99 -2.76
CA VAL A 57 10.63 17.53 -2.83
C VAL A 57 11.68 17.05 -1.85
N HIS A 58 11.38 15.94 -1.18
CA HIS A 58 12.33 15.21 -0.36
C HIS A 58 12.37 13.75 -0.85
N PRO A 59 13.39 13.37 -1.64
CA PRO A 59 13.56 12.00 -2.06
C PRO A 59 14.12 11.13 -0.93
N GLY A 60 13.89 9.83 -1.01
CA GLY A 60 14.52 8.84 -0.13
C GLY A 60 14.91 7.59 -0.89
N ILE A 61 15.66 6.72 -0.22
CA ILE A 61 16.03 5.40 -0.71
C ILE A 61 15.53 4.34 0.25
N TRP A 62 14.83 3.35 -0.28
CA TRP A 62 14.34 2.20 0.47
C TRP A 62 15.00 0.92 -0.04
N PRO A 63 16.13 0.51 0.57
CA PRO A 63 16.70 -0.81 0.32
C PRO A 63 15.82 -1.88 0.98
N LEU A 64 15.58 -2.97 0.26
CA LEU A 64 14.86 -4.12 0.81
C LEU A 64 15.85 -5.18 1.27
N PRO A 65 15.67 -5.75 2.48
CA PRO A 65 16.38 -6.95 2.89
C PRO A 65 16.10 -8.09 1.93
N GLU A 66 17.10 -8.93 1.65
CA GLU A 66 16.97 -10.08 0.73
C GLU A 66 15.87 -11.07 1.14
N THR A 67 15.53 -11.10 2.42
CA THR A 67 14.48 -11.94 3.00
C THR A 67 13.09 -11.32 2.93
N SER A 68 12.95 -10.12 2.35
CA SER A 68 11.69 -9.40 2.33
C SER A 68 10.69 -10.01 1.36
N LEU A 69 9.46 -10.24 1.84
CA LEU A 69 8.33 -10.61 0.99
C LEU A 69 8.01 -9.52 -0.04
N LEU A 70 8.37 -8.26 0.24
CA LEU A 70 8.14 -7.13 -0.66
C LEU A 70 8.92 -7.24 -1.98
N HIS A 71 9.89 -8.15 -2.10
CA HIS A 71 10.48 -8.50 -3.39
C HIS A 71 9.46 -9.04 -4.40
N ALA A 72 8.29 -9.46 -3.94
CA ALA A 72 7.17 -9.81 -4.81
C ALA A 72 6.63 -8.60 -5.59
N PHE A 73 6.78 -7.37 -5.07
CA PHE A 73 6.14 -6.16 -5.59
C PHE A 73 7.13 -5.05 -5.96
N LEU A 74 8.31 -5.08 -5.37
CA LEU A 74 9.33 -4.03 -5.41
C LEU A 74 10.68 -4.60 -5.84
N THR A 75 11.66 -3.73 -6.11
CA THR A 75 13.03 -4.15 -6.41
C THR A 75 13.90 -4.10 -5.15
N SER A 76 15.18 -4.48 -5.24
CA SER A 76 16.07 -4.50 -4.08
C SER A 76 16.45 -3.13 -3.54
N ARG A 77 16.35 -2.08 -4.37
CA ARG A 77 16.73 -0.72 -3.99
C ARG A 77 15.81 0.27 -4.68
N ASN A 78 14.86 0.80 -3.93
CA ASN A 78 13.79 1.61 -4.48
C ASN A 78 14.00 3.11 -4.16
N GLY A 79 13.73 3.98 -5.11
CA GLY A 79 13.59 5.41 -4.89
C GLY A 79 12.20 5.72 -4.37
N ILE A 80 12.09 6.21 -3.13
CA ILE A 80 10.80 6.62 -2.54
C ILE A 80 10.70 8.14 -2.49
N THR A 81 9.49 8.65 -2.48
CA THR A 81 9.21 10.06 -2.25
C THR A 81 8.80 10.25 -0.80
N GLN A 82 9.65 10.86 0.03
CA GLN A 82 9.32 11.16 1.42
C GLN A 82 8.42 12.38 1.53
N ALA A 83 8.63 13.39 0.68
CA ALA A 83 7.73 14.52 0.53
C ALA A 83 7.64 14.96 -0.93
N LEU A 84 6.42 15.27 -1.38
CA LEU A 84 6.11 15.93 -2.65
C LEU A 84 5.08 17.02 -2.37
N VAL A 85 5.57 18.24 -2.28
CA VAL A 85 4.80 19.43 -1.95
C VAL A 85 4.70 20.29 -3.20
N LEU A 86 3.48 20.44 -3.69
CA LEU A 86 3.10 21.07 -4.94
C LEU A 86 2.10 22.20 -4.68
N PRO A 87 2.00 23.19 -5.57
CA PRO A 87 1.00 24.26 -5.47
C PRO A 87 -0.41 23.75 -5.73
N ASP A 88 -1.41 24.63 -5.60
CA ASP A 88 -2.78 24.30 -6.01
C ASP A 88 -2.79 24.06 -7.53
N PRO A 89 -3.44 23.00 -8.05
CA PRO A 89 -3.53 22.76 -9.50
C PRO A 89 -4.24 23.88 -10.28
N GLN A 90 -4.91 24.82 -9.61
CA GLN A 90 -5.48 26.02 -10.23
C GLN A 90 -4.45 27.15 -10.42
N ASP A 91 -3.26 27.06 -9.82
CA ASP A 91 -2.19 28.03 -10.04
C ASP A 91 -1.59 27.86 -11.45
N ASP A 92 -1.33 28.97 -12.14
CA ASP A 92 -0.89 28.97 -13.56
C ASP A 92 0.42 28.18 -13.81
N ASP A 93 1.29 28.06 -12.81
CA ASP A 93 2.60 27.38 -12.88
C ASP A 93 2.61 25.99 -12.22
N ALA A 94 1.45 25.45 -11.83
CA ALA A 94 1.40 24.20 -11.07
C ALA A 94 1.97 22.99 -11.81
N HIS A 95 1.69 22.89 -13.11
CA HIS A 95 2.20 21.82 -13.96
C HIS A 95 3.72 21.90 -14.13
N ASP A 96 4.25 23.10 -14.42
CA ASP A 96 5.70 23.32 -14.56
C ASP A 96 6.45 22.99 -13.27
N VAL A 97 5.89 23.39 -12.12
CA VAL A 97 6.47 23.08 -10.81
C VAL A 97 6.46 21.58 -10.56
N ALA A 98 5.37 20.88 -10.87
CA ALA A 98 5.28 19.43 -10.73
C ALA A 98 6.29 18.70 -11.63
N GLU A 99 6.45 19.11 -12.89
CA GLU A 99 7.45 18.56 -13.80
C GLU A 99 8.87 18.75 -13.24
N MET A 100 9.22 19.95 -12.78
CA MET A 100 10.51 20.23 -12.17
C MET A 100 10.76 19.41 -10.90
N SER A 101 9.72 19.22 -10.08
CA SER A 101 9.76 18.33 -8.91
C SER A 101 10.04 16.88 -9.30
N LEU A 102 9.36 16.34 -10.32
CA LEU A 102 9.59 14.97 -10.81
C LEU A 102 10.99 14.80 -11.41
N LEU A 103 11.51 15.81 -12.12
CA LEU A 103 12.87 15.82 -12.65
C LEU A 103 13.93 15.82 -11.53
N ALA A 104 13.70 16.57 -10.45
CA ALA A 104 14.58 16.59 -9.28
C ALA A 104 14.62 15.21 -8.59
N LEU A 105 13.46 14.60 -8.36
CA LEU A 105 13.35 13.24 -7.82
C LEU A 105 14.09 12.22 -8.70
N ALA A 106 13.83 12.22 -10.02
CA ALA A 106 14.47 11.31 -10.96
C ALA A 106 16.00 11.49 -11.01
N THR A 107 16.48 12.75 -10.92
CA THR A 107 17.92 13.04 -10.89
C THR A 107 18.56 12.45 -9.64
N PHE A 108 17.94 12.63 -8.48
CA PHE A 108 18.41 12.06 -7.23
C PHE A 108 18.47 10.52 -7.28
N TRP A 109 17.36 9.87 -7.67
CA TRP A 109 17.28 8.41 -7.71
C TRP A 109 18.22 7.77 -8.73
N ARG A 110 18.50 8.46 -9.84
CA ARG A 110 19.53 8.06 -10.81
C ARG A 110 20.93 8.12 -10.19
N VAL A 111 21.27 9.21 -9.51
CA VAL A 111 22.58 9.35 -8.81
C VAL A 111 22.75 8.28 -7.75
N LYS A 112 21.68 7.96 -7.01
CA LYS A 112 21.68 6.90 -5.97
C LYS A 112 21.48 5.48 -6.52
N GLN A 113 21.45 5.32 -7.85
CA GLN A 113 21.36 4.05 -8.57
C GLN A 113 20.23 3.13 -8.07
N THR A 114 19.02 3.68 -7.99
CA THR A 114 17.83 2.87 -7.69
C THR A 114 17.54 1.89 -8.83
N THR A 115 16.84 0.82 -8.52
CA THR A 115 16.41 -0.23 -9.49
C THR A 115 14.91 -0.18 -9.77
N GLY A 116 14.17 0.57 -8.95
CA GLY A 116 12.78 0.90 -9.11
C GLY A 116 12.48 2.18 -8.33
N GLU A 117 11.37 2.84 -8.64
CA GLU A 117 10.98 4.11 -8.04
C GLU A 117 9.48 4.11 -7.79
N LEU A 118 9.06 4.78 -6.71
CA LEU A 118 7.67 4.82 -6.30
C LEU A 118 7.27 6.23 -5.86
N ILE A 119 6.11 6.63 -6.34
CA ILE A 119 5.39 7.83 -5.90
C ILE A 119 4.03 7.37 -5.40
N ARG A 120 3.62 7.84 -4.22
CA ARG A 120 2.26 7.65 -3.72
C ARG A 120 1.54 8.99 -3.80
N TRP A 121 0.25 8.95 -4.11
CA TRP A 121 -0.58 10.14 -4.22
C TRP A 121 -2.05 9.87 -3.84
N PRO A 122 -2.80 10.82 -3.25
CA PRO A 122 -4.20 10.59 -2.91
C PRO A 122 -5.05 10.22 -4.13
N SER A 123 -5.86 9.17 -4.03
CA SER A 123 -6.58 8.61 -5.19
C SER A 123 -7.62 9.57 -5.78
N HIS A 124 -8.16 10.49 -4.96
CA HIS A 124 -9.13 11.48 -5.40
C HIS A 124 -8.48 12.77 -5.92
N ASP A 125 -7.18 12.98 -5.72
CA ASP A 125 -6.45 14.16 -6.18
C ASP A 125 -5.78 13.90 -7.54
N ARG A 126 -6.59 13.76 -8.59
CA ARG A 126 -6.17 13.11 -9.85
C ARG A 126 -5.32 13.94 -10.82
N TRP A 127 -5.07 15.21 -10.55
CA TRP A 127 -4.40 16.10 -11.51
C TRP A 127 -2.93 15.71 -11.78
N LEU A 128 -2.27 15.03 -10.84
CA LEU A 128 -0.88 14.60 -10.98
C LEU A 128 -0.73 13.33 -11.83
N GLU A 129 -1.78 12.53 -11.97
CA GLU A 129 -1.76 11.23 -12.65
C GLU A 129 -1.24 11.33 -14.11
N PRO A 130 -1.72 12.26 -14.98
CA PRO A 130 -1.21 12.38 -16.34
C PRO A 130 0.29 12.71 -16.41
N LEU A 131 0.81 13.52 -15.47
CA LEU A 131 2.24 13.85 -15.41
C LEU A 131 3.08 12.62 -15.02
N LEU A 132 2.63 11.86 -14.02
CA LEU A 132 3.32 10.63 -13.62
C LEU A 132 3.44 9.65 -14.80
N LEU A 133 2.35 9.46 -15.55
CA LEU A 133 2.33 8.62 -16.75
C LEU A 133 3.29 9.15 -17.83
N LEU A 134 3.32 10.47 -18.07
CA LEU A 134 4.24 11.09 -19.02
C LEU A 134 5.72 10.86 -18.65
N HIS A 135 6.03 10.83 -17.35
CA HIS A 135 7.36 10.49 -16.84
C HIS A 135 7.62 8.98 -16.73
N GLY A 136 6.76 8.13 -17.29
CA GLY A 136 6.98 6.68 -17.36
C GLY A 136 6.71 5.93 -16.06
N PHE A 137 6.04 6.55 -15.09
CA PHE A 137 5.43 5.79 -14.00
C PHE A 137 4.18 5.09 -14.54
N ALA A 138 3.91 3.88 -14.07
CA ALA A 138 2.66 3.19 -14.29
C ALA A 138 1.93 2.98 -12.95
N LEU A 139 0.61 2.88 -13.05
CA LEU A 139 -0.25 2.57 -11.93
C LEU A 139 0.08 1.18 -11.40
N ASP A 140 0.41 1.07 -10.12
CA ASP A 140 0.79 -0.20 -9.50
C ASP A 140 -0.33 -0.75 -8.61
N SER A 141 -0.66 0.00 -7.56
CA SER A 141 -1.54 -0.47 -6.50
C SER A 141 -2.34 0.67 -5.90
N VAL A 142 -3.51 0.34 -5.37
CA VAL A 142 -4.36 1.23 -4.61
C VAL A 142 -4.39 0.73 -3.18
N CYS A 143 -4.02 1.60 -2.23
CA CYS A 143 -4.35 1.40 -0.83
C CYS A 143 -5.82 1.79 -0.63
N ALA A 144 -6.61 0.86 -0.13
CA ALA A 144 -8.03 1.08 0.12
C ALA A 144 -8.34 1.01 1.62
N LEU A 145 -9.21 1.91 2.06
CA LEU A 145 -9.62 2.01 3.45
C LEU A 145 -11.10 1.68 3.59
N ARG A 146 -11.42 0.96 4.66
CA ARG A 146 -12.78 0.75 5.17
C ARG A 146 -12.78 0.95 6.68
N ARG A 147 -13.68 1.78 7.24
CA ARG A 147 -13.75 2.03 8.69
C ARG A 147 -14.63 1.03 9.44
N GLU A 148 -15.75 0.66 8.84
CA GLU A 148 -16.72 -0.26 9.45
C GLU A 148 -16.47 -1.71 9.03
N PRO A 149 -16.71 -2.73 9.87
CA PRO A 149 -16.68 -4.13 9.43
C PRO A 149 -17.80 -4.42 8.40
N LEU A 150 -17.74 -5.56 7.69
CA LEU A 150 -18.93 -6.06 6.96
C LEU A 150 -19.96 -6.54 7.99
N LEU A 151 -21.22 -6.12 7.82
CA LEU A 151 -22.28 -6.35 8.80
C LEU A 151 -23.55 -6.97 8.18
N ASN A 152 -23.47 -7.46 6.95
CA ASN A 152 -24.58 -8.27 6.40
C ASN A 152 -24.25 -9.74 6.60
N GLU A 153 -25.15 -10.48 7.25
CA GLU A 153 -25.05 -11.93 7.36
C GLU A 153 -24.93 -12.55 5.96
N LEU A 154 -23.76 -13.09 5.65
CA LEU A 154 -23.62 -13.97 4.51
C LEU A 154 -24.26 -15.30 4.89
N GLN A 155 -25.10 -15.83 4.00
CA GLN A 155 -25.64 -17.17 4.19
C GLN A 155 -24.49 -18.17 4.33
N SER A 156 -24.54 -18.98 5.39
CA SER A 156 -23.59 -20.08 5.60
C SER A 156 -23.68 -21.03 4.41
N SER A 157 -22.58 -21.18 3.66
CA SER A 157 -22.49 -22.24 2.67
C SER A 157 -22.27 -23.58 3.38
N SER A 158 -23.01 -24.62 2.99
CA SER A 158 -22.77 -25.98 3.48
C SER A 158 -21.61 -26.67 2.75
N SER A 159 -21.04 -26.08 1.70
CA SER A 159 -20.02 -26.73 0.86
C SER A 159 -18.57 -26.58 1.36
N PHE A 160 -18.32 -25.66 2.30
CA PHE A 160 -17.00 -25.45 2.90
C PHE A 160 -17.16 -24.79 4.28
N THR A 161 -16.12 -24.91 5.11
CA THR A 161 -16.01 -24.20 6.39
C THR A 161 -14.87 -23.18 6.33
N VAL A 162 -14.87 -22.20 7.23
CA VAL A 162 -13.71 -21.32 7.44
C VAL A 162 -13.16 -21.55 8.83
N ARG A 163 -11.85 -21.77 8.92
CA ARG A 163 -11.12 -22.05 10.17
C ARG A 163 -9.77 -21.35 10.16
N TYR A 164 -9.11 -21.26 11.31
CA TYR A 164 -7.70 -20.88 11.34
C TYR A 164 -6.84 -21.93 10.63
N ALA A 165 -5.75 -21.47 10.02
CA ALA A 165 -4.75 -22.35 9.43
C ALA A 165 -4.00 -23.14 10.51
N HIS A 166 -3.55 -24.33 10.15
CA HIS A 166 -2.72 -25.21 10.96
C HIS A 166 -1.41 -25.54 10.23
N PRO A 167 -0.37 -26.04 10.92
CA PRO A 167 0.92 -26.37 10.29
C PRO A 167 0.80 -27.33 9.09
N GLU A 168 -0.20 -28.23 9.10
CA GLU A 168 -0.44 -29.15 7.99
C GLU A 168 -0.92 -28.44 6.71
N ASP A 169 -1.43 -27.21 6.81
CA ASP A 169 -1.90 -26.42 5.67
C ASP A 169 -0.75 -25.70 4.92
N GLU A 170 0.48 -25.69 5.44
CA GLU A 170 1.57 -24.83 4.93
C GLU A 170 1.81 -25.00 3.42
N GLU A 171 1.88 -26.23 2.93
CA GLU A 171 2.07 -26.49 1.50
C GLU A 171 0.91 -25.97 0.65
N ALA A 172 -0.32 -26.09 1.13
CA ALA A 172 -1.50 -25.58 0.43
C ALA A 172 -1.53 -24.04 0.42
N LEU A 173 -1.13 -23.39 1.52
CA LEU A 173 -1.02 -21.94 1.61
C LEU A 173 0.06 -21.39 0.67
N VAL A 174 1.22 -22.04 0.60
CA VAL A 174 2.31 -21.65 -0.32
C VAL A 174 1.87 -21.82 -1.77
N ALA A 175 1.17 -22.92 -2.09
CA ALA A 175 0.62 -23.13 -3.43
C ALA A 175 -0.44 -22.08 -3.80
N LEU A 176 -1.32 -21.70 -2.87
CA LEU A 176 -2.30 -20.63 -3.04
C LEU A 176 -1.64 -19.26 -3.29
N PHE A 177 -0.63 -18.93 -2.50
CA PHE A 177 0.15 -17.70 -2.68
C PHE A 177 0.88 -17.69 -4.02
N GLU A 178 1.44 -18.83 -4.44
CA GLU A 178 2.07 -18.95 -5.76
C GLU A 178 1.05 -18.77 -6.90
N GLU A 179 -0.14 -19.35 -6.78
CA GLU A 179 -1.24 -19.18 -7.74
C GLU A 179 -1.65 -17.71 -7.83
N GLU A 180 -1.75 -17.01 -6.70
CA GLU A 180 -2.07 -15.59 -6.61
C GLU A 180 -1.02 -14.73 -7.34
N LEU A 181 0.26 -14.90 -7.04
CA LEU A 181 1.34 -14.17 -7.73
C LEU A 181 1.30 -14.40 -9.24
N THR A 182 1.13 -15.66 -9.67
CA THR A 182 1.02 -16.03 -11.09
C THR A 182 -0.22 -15.40 -11.75
N PHE A 183 -1.31 -15.22 -11.00
CA PHE A 183 -2.50 -14.53 -11.49
C PHE A 183 -2.26 -13.03 -11.65
N HIS A 184 -1.55 -12.41 -10.71
CA HIS A 184 -1.27 -10.97 -10.70
C HIS A 184 -0.26 -10.51 -11.75
N GLU A 185 0.74 -11.34 -12.10
CA GLU A 185 1.73 -11.06 -13.17
C GLU A 185 1.11 -10.67 -14.52
N ARG A 186 -0.15 -11.04 -14.76
CA ARG A 186 -0.89 -10.72 -16.01
C ARG A 186 -1.39 -9.28 -16.07
N TYR A 187 -1.55 -8.63 -14.91
CA TYR A 187 -2.13 -7.30 -14.80
C TYR A 187 -1.09 -6.22 -14.50
N THR A 188 0.08 -6.61 -14.02
CA THR A 188 1.10 -5.65 -13.60
C THR A 188 2.51 -6.20 -13.77
N PRO A 189 3.46 -5.38 -14.25
CA PRO A 189 4.88 -5.74 -14.32
C PRO A 189 5.59 -5.69 -12.97
N PHE A 190 4.91 -5.20 -11.92
CA PHE A 190 5.50 -5.00 -10.59
C PHE A 190 5.41 -6.25 -9.72
N VAL A 191 4.47 -7.16 -10.03
CA VAL A 191 4.36 -8.44 -9.33
C VAL A 191 5.30 -9.46 -9.95
N ARG A 192 6.04 -10.18 -9.12
CA ARG A 192 7.01 -11.19 -9.53
C ARG A 192 6.97 -12.40 -8.63
N LYS A 193 6.79 -13.58 -9.21
CA LYS A 193 7.06 -14.83 -8.53
C LYS A 193 8.57 -15.09 -8.46
N SER A 194 9.05 -15.49 -7.29
CA SER A 194 10.42 -16.01 -7.15
C SER A 194 10.56 -16.98 -5.98
N PRO A 195 11.58 -17.87 -5.99
CA PRO A 195 11.87 -18.73 -4.85
C PRO A 195 12.17 -17.97 -3.55
N ILE A 196 12.74 -16.76 -3.64
CA ILE A 196 13.02 -15.92 -2.47
C ILE A 196 11.70 -15.48 -1.81
N VAL A 197 10.74 -15.04 -2.62
CA VAL A 197 9.41 -14.61 -2.17
C VAL A 197 8.65 -15.76 -1.50
N LEU A 198 8.67 -16.97 -2.08
CA LEU A 198 8.02 -18.13 -1.47
C LEU A 198 8.68 -18.55 -0.16
N ARG A 199 10.02 -18.45 -0.05
CA ARG A 199 10.72 -18.68 1.23
C ARG A 199 10.38 -17.62 2.27
N ALA A 200 10.29 -16.34 1.87
CA ALA A 200 9.89 -15.26 2.77
C ALA A 200 8.45 -15.47 3.28
N PHE A 201 7.55 -15.97 2.44
CA PHE A 201 6.18 -16.30 2.83
C PHE A 201 6.16 -17.44 3.86
N ARG A 202 6.91 -18.54 3.63
CA ARG A 202 7.07 -19.62 4.62
C ARG A 202 7.65 -19.12 5.95
N ALA A 203 8.66 -18.24 5.92
CA ALA A 203 9.20 -17.65 7.13
C ALA A 203 8.16 -16.79 7.88
N LYS A 204 7.24 -16.14 7.16
CA LYS A 204 6.11 -15.42 7.76
C LYS A 204 5.10 -16.40 8.40
N LEU A 205 4.79 -17.53 7.73
CA LEU A 205 3.93 -18.59 8.28
C LEU A 205 4.54 -19.27 9.52
N ALA A 206 5.85 -19.50 9.53
CA ALA A 206 6.54 -20.11 10.67
C ALA A 206 6.31 -19.36 11.99
N ARG A 207 6.12 -18.03 11.95
CA ARG A 207 5.78 -17.24 13.14
C ARG A 207 4.43 -17.63 13.74
N ILE A 208 3.46 -18.01 12.90
CA ILE A 208 2.15 -18.52 13.36
C ILE A 208 2.34 -19.86 14.07
N TRP A 209 3.16 -20.73 13.49
CA TRP A 209 3.43 -22.07 14.03
C TRP A 209 4.24 -22.05 15.32
N GLU A 210 4.99 -20.97 15.56
CA GLU A 210 5.65 -20.64 16.82
C GLU A 210 4.69 -20.03 17.86
N GLU A 211 3.37 -20.06 17.61
CA GLU A 211 2.30 -19.53 18.47
C GLU A 211 2.41 -18.03 18.77
N LYS A 212 3.13 -17.27 17.95
CA LYS A 212 3.19 -15.81 18.08
C LYS A 212 1.84 -15.20 17.69
N SER A 213 1.43 -14.20 18.45
CA SER A 213 0.19 -13.46 18.19
C SER A 213 0.35 -12.40 17.10
N ILE A 214 -0.78 -11.86 16.64
CA ILE A 214 -0.80 -10.77 15.67
C ILE A 214 -0.19 -9.46 16.21
N VAL A 215 -0.28 -9.24 17.53
CA VAL A 215 0.32 -8.09 18.21
C VAL A 215 1.84 -8.23 18.30
N GLU A 216 2.35 -9.47 18.35
CA GLU A 216 3.78 -9.79 18.23
C GLU A 216 4.26 -9.84 16.77
N GLY A 217 3.39 -9.43 15.84
CA GLY A 217 3.67 -9.26 14.42
C GLY A 217 3.63 -10.53 13.57
N ALA A 218 3.13 -11.66 14.10
CA ALA A 218 2.78 -12.80 13.24
C ALA A 218 1.52 -12.46 12.43
N PRO A 219 1.33 -13.02 11.21
CA PRO A 219 0.02 -12.91 10.58
C PRO A 219 -1.01 -13.79 11.31
N SER A 220 -2.29 -13.53 11.04
CA SER A 220 -3.36 -14.49 11.29
C SER A 220 -3.94 -14.96 9.96
N VAL A 221 -3.94 -16.27 9.73
CA VAL A 221 -4.37 -16.86 8.46
C VAL A 221 -5.63 -17.69 8.69
N LEU A 222 -6.68 -17.36 7.95
CA LEU A 222 -7.92 -18.11 7.87
C LEU A 222 -7.95 -18.88 6.56
N VAL A 223 -8.39 -20.13 6.58
CA VAL A 223 -8.53 -20.98 5.39
C VAL A 223 -9.97 -21.36 5.17
N ALA A 224 -10.37 -21.44 3.89
CA ALA A 224 -11.60 -22.08 3.47
C ALA A 224 -11.31 -23.54 3.17
N ASP A 225 -11.97 -24.45 3.89
CA ASP A 225 -11.77 -25.89 3.84
C ASP A 225 -13.01 -26.59 3.27
N ALA A 226 -12.82 -27.29 2.15
CA ALA A 226 -13.82 -28.13 1.54
C ALA A 226 -13.40 -29.60 1.66
N ALA A 227 -13.98 -30.29 2.66
CA ALA A 227 -13.74 -31.72 2.92
C ALA A 227 -12.26 -32.09 3.13
N GLY A 228 -11.53 -31.26 3.90
CA GLY A 228 -10.11 -31.44 4.21
C GLY A 228 -9.17 -30.84 3.17
N ILE A 229 -9.70 -30.13 2.17
CA ILE A 229 -8.91 -29.48 1.12
C ILE A 229 -9.02 -27.97 1.28
N VAL A 230 -7.88 -27.31 1.48
CA VAL A 230 -7.81 -25.85 1.49
C VAL A 230 -8.05 -25.30 0.08
N ILE A 231 -9.13 -24.55 -0.08
CA ILE A 231 -9.57 -23.97 -1.37
C ILE A 231 -9.43 -22.43 -1.43
N GLY A 232 -8.99 -21.81 -0.35
CA GLY A 232 -8.71 -20.38 -0.28
C GLY A 232 -8.14 -19.98 1.07
N MET A 233 -7.55 -18.79 1.13
CA MET A 233 -6.99 -18.22 2.34
C MET A 233 -7.27 -16.72 2.45
N ALA A 234 -7.32 -16.22 3.68
CA ALA A 234 -7.22 -14.81 4.01
C ALA A 234 -6.10 -14.63 5.04
N GLU A 235 -5.03 -13.98 4.62
CA GLU A 235 -3.93 -13.57 5.47
C GLU A 235 -4.17 -12.16 6.00
N ASN A 236 -3.99 -12.00 7.31
CA ASN A 236 -4.27 -10.75 8.01
C ASN A 236 -3.06 -10.34 8.84
N THR A 237 -2.76 -9.06 8.90
CA THR A 237 -1.75 -8.49 9.81
C THR A 237 -2.31 -7.26 10.52
N LEU A 238 -1.73 -6.95 11.69
CA LEU A 238 -1.94 -5.67 12.33
C LEU A 238 -0.94 -4.67 11.76
N VAL A 239 -1.45 -3.55 11.26
CA VAL A 239 -0.64 -2.43 10.77
C VAL A 239 -0.81 -1.25 11.72
N GLU A 240 0.27 -0.83 12.36
CA GLU A 240 0.33 0.42 13.10
C GLU A 240 0.88 1.51 12.18
N ILE A 241 0.14 2.61 12.05
CA ILE A 241 0.55 3.80 11.31
C ILE A 241 0.83 4.91 12.30
N GLY A 242 2.07 5.39 12.32
CA GLY A 242 2.50 6.52 13.14
C GLY A 242 2.25 7.87 12.47
N ASN A 243 2.36 8.95 13.25
CA ASN A 243 2.32 10.33 12.74
C ASN A 243 3.49 10.64 11.78
N THR A 244 4.56 9.85 11.88
CA THR A 244 5.81 10.05 11.15
C THR A 244 5.89 9.29 9.82
N ASP A 245 4.97 8.36 9.54
CA ASP A 245 5.05 7.50 8.36
C ASP A 245 4.85 8.27 7.04
N GLU A 246 5.77 8.08 6.08
CA GLU A 246 5.77 8.80 4.81
C GLU A 246 5.73 7.87 3.57
N PRO A 247 5.18 8.36 2.44
CA PRO A 247 4.30 9.54 2.29
C PRO A 247 2.88 9.22 2.78
N GLY A 248 2.73 8.72 4.02
CA GLY A 248 1.53 8.07 4.55
C GLY A 248 0.32 8.99 4.53
N PHE A 249 -0.52 8.84 3.50
CA PHE A 249 -1.83 9.51 3.44
C PHE A 249 -2.88 8.82 4.31
N THR A 250 -2.54 7.66 4.87
CA THR A 250 -3.36 6.96 5.86
C THR A 250 -3.28 7.68 7.20
N PRO A 251 -4.42 7.96 7.87
CA PRO A 251 -4.38 8.53 9.21
C PRO A 251 -3.61 7.63 10.20
N PRO A 252 -2.98 8.21 11.23
CA PRO A 252 -2.33 7.43 12.28
C PRO A 252 -3.35 6.55 13.00
N GLY A 253 -2.93 5.37 13.44
CA GLY A 253 -3.81 4.43 14.12
C GLY A 253 -3.45 2.97 13.89
N HIS A 254 -4.32 2.08 14.39
CA HIS A 254 -4.19 0.64 14.26
C HIS A 254 -5.19 0.11 13.23
N TYR A 255 -4.71 -0.64 12.25
CA TYR A 255 -5.52 -1.13 11.14
C TYR A 255 -5.41 -2.64 11.01
N GLY A 256 -6.57 -3.29 10.87
CA GLY A 256 -6.60 -4.68 10.42
C GLY A 256 -6.32 -4.73 8.93
N CYS A 257 -5.17 -5.25 8.52
CA CYS A 257 -4.83 -5.40 7.12
C CYS A 257 -5.27 -6.76 6.59
N LEU A 258 -5.91 -6.76 5.41
CA LEU A 258 -6.09 -7.95 4.57
C LEU A 258 -4.94 -7.98 3.57
N ASP A 259 -3.90 -8.75 3.87
CA ASP A 259 -2.67 -8.81 3.07
C ASP A 259 -2.90 -9.57 1.76
N ASN A 260 -3.37 -10.81 1.88
CA ASN A 260 -3.65 -11.70 0.75
C ASN A 260 -5.01 -12.36 0.96
N VAL A 261 -5.87 -12.28 -0.05
CA VAL A 261 -7.14 -13.02 -0.08
C VAL A 261 -7.28 -13.69 -1.42
N CYS A 262 -7.04 -15.00 -1.43
CA CYS A 262 -7.05 -15.77 -2.66
C CYS A 262 -7.90 -17.03 -2.53
N VAL A 263 -8.41 -17.46 -3.67
CA VAL A 263 -9.26 -18.63 -3.83
C VAL A 263 -8.76 -19.37 -5.06
N THR A 264 -8.65 -20.70 -4.94
CA THR A 264 -8.23 -21.55 -6.06
C THR A 264 -9.11 -21.28 -7.27
N SER A 265 -8.51 -21.32 -8.46
CA SER A 265 -9.22 -21.06 -9.72
C SER A 265 -10.54 -21.85 -9.88
N SER A 266 -10.59 -23.10 -9.41
CA SER A 266 -11.78 -23.97 -9.46
C SER A 266 -12.90 -23.57 -8.50
N SER A 267 -12.60 -22.80 -7.45
CA SER A 267 -13.55 -22.41 -6.39
C SER A 267 -13.98 -20.93 -6.47
N ARG A 268 -13.52 -20.18 -7.48
CA ARG A 268 -13.89 -18.77 -7.69
C ARG A 268 -15.37 -18.63 -8.09
N GLY A 269 -15.96 -17.49 -7.74
CA GLY A 269 -17.37 -17.19 -8.04
C GLY A 269 -18.39 -17.91 -7.15
N GLN A 270 -17.95 -18.74 -6.20
CA GLN A 270 -18.82 -19.51 -5.31
C GLN A 270 -19.01 -18.86 -3.92
N GLY A 271 -18.59 -17.59 -3.75
CA GLY A 271 -18.73 -16.86 -2.49
C GLY A 271 -17.63 -17.11 -1.44
N VAL A 272 -16.64 -17.98 -1.72
CA VAL A 272 -15.52 -18.30 -0.81
C VAL A 272 -14.79 -17.04 -0.33
N GLY A 273 -14.40 -16.16 -1.25
CA GLY A 273 -13.71 -14.91 -0.91
C GLY A 273 -14.53 -13.99 0.00
N CYS A 274 -15.85 -13.86 -0.24
CA CYS A 274 -16.72 -13.07 0.62
C CYS A 274 -16.76 -13.65 2.05
N ARG A 275 -16.88 -14.97 2.18
CA ARG A 275 -16.92 -15.64 3.49
C ARG A 275 -15.59 -15.52 4.23
N LEU A 276 -14.45 -15.60 3.53
CA LEU A 276 -13.12 -15.38 4.09
C LEU A 276 -12.96 -13.95 4.64
N VAL A 277 -13.33 -12.93 3.86
CA VAL A 277 -13.29 -11.52 4.31
C VAL A 277 -14.21 -11.29 5.51
N GLN A 278 -15.40 -11.90 5.51
CA GLN A 278 -16.30 -11.86 6.66
C GLN A 278 -15.67 -12.50 7.91
N ALA A 279 -15.02 -13.67 7.75
CA ALA A 279 -14.32 -14.34 8.84
C ALA A 279 -13.15 -13.51 9.39
N SER A 280 -12.42 -12.80 8.52
CA SER A 280 -11.40 -11.85 8.95
C SER A 280 -12.01 -10.75 9.82
N PHE A 281 -13.17 -10.19 9.47
CA PHE A 281 -13.82 -9.19 10.30
C PHE A 281 -14.35 -9.74 11.63
N GLU A 282 -14.86 -10.98 11.64
CA GLU A 282 -15.24 -11.69 12.86
C GLU A 282 -14.03 -11.85 13.79
N MET A 283 -12.89 -12.33 13.26
CA MET A 283 -11.62 -12.42 13.97
C MET A 283 -11.17 -11.06 14.55
N TRP A 284 -11.19 -9.99 13.73
CA TRP A 284 -10.84 -8.65 14.21
C TRP A 284 -11.81 -8.14 15.28
N ALA A 285 -13.11 -8.44 15.17
CA ALA A 285 -14.10 -8.03 16.15
C ALA A 285 -13.89 -8.72 17.51
N GLU A 286 -13.45 -9.97 17.52
CA GLU A 286 -13.04 -10.67 18.74
C GLU A 286 -11.84 -9.98 19.41
N MET A 287 -10.86 -9.55 18.61
CA MET A 287 -9.67 -8.84 19.08
C MET A 287 -9.93 -7.39 19.51
N ARG A 288 -11.06 -6.78 19.13
CA ARG A 288 -11.42 -5.42 19.57
C ARG A 288 -11.56 -5.28 21.10
N ARG A 289 -11.66 -6.39 21.83
CA ARG A 289 -11.58 -6.39 23.29
C ARG A 289 -10.19 -6.04 23.83
N LEU A 290 -9.15 -6.23 23.03
CA LEU A 290 -7.74 -6.04 23.40
C LEU A 290 -7.12 -4.85 22.67
N LEU A 291 -7.59 -4.53 21.46
CA LEU A 291 -7.03 -3.48 20.62
C LEU A 291 -8.12 -2.74 19.83
N THR A 292 -8.18 -1.42 19.97
CA THR A 292 -9.05 -0.58 19.15
C THR A 292 -8.48 -0.45 17.74
N LEU A 293 -9.26 -0.77 16.72
CA LEU A 293 -8.91 -0.56 15.32
C LEU A 293 -9.57 0.70 14.76
N ASP A 294 -8.81 1.49 14.02
CA ASP A 294 -9.25 2.70 13.31
C ASP A 294 -9.84 2.39 11.92
N GLY A 295 -9.62 1.16 11.44
CA GLY A 295 -10.24 0.62 10.25
C GLY A 295 -9.54 -0.62 9.72
N TYR A 296 -9.77 -0.85 8.44
CA TYR A 296 -9.24 -1.97 7.69
C TYR A 296 -8.58 -1.47 6.41
N LEU A 297 -7.41 -2.00 6.13
CA LEU A 297 -6.62 -1.66 4.96
C LEU A 297 -6.42 -2.88 4.07
N LEU A 298 -6.23 -2.62 2.79
CA LEU A 298 -5.69 -3.58 1.83
C LEU A 298 -5.04 -2.84 0.67
N TRP A 299 -4.26 -3.58 -0.10
CA TRP A 299 -3.74 -3.13 -1.38
C TRP A 299 -4.29 -4.01 -2.49
N TYR A 300 -4.70 -3.39 -3.59
CA TYR A 300 -5.08 -4.12 -4.80
C TYR A 300 -4.57 -3.41 -6.05
N ASN A 301 -4.25 -4.18 -7.08
CA ASN A 301 -3.95 -3.62 -8.39
C ASN A 301 -5.29 -3.24 -9.08
N PRO A 302 -5.48 -1.97 -9.48
CA PRO A 302 -6.74 -1.51 -10.06
C PRO A 302 -7.02 -2.08 -11.47
N ASP A 303 -5.98 -2.52 -12.19
CA ASP A 303 -6.10 -3.16 -13.50
C ASP A 303 -6.52 -4.64 -13.40
N ASN A 304 -6.50 -5.24 -12.21
CA ASN A 304 -7.13 -6.53 -11.95
C ASN A 304 -8.65 -6.35 -11.76
N PRO A 305 -9.48 -6.65 -12.78
CA PRO A 305 -10.91 -6.36 -12.73
C PRO A 305 -11.65 -7.19 -11.68
N SER A 306 -11.14 -8.38 -11.34
CA SER A 306 -11.71 -9.24 -10.31
C SER A 306 -11.54 -8.61 -8.94
N ALA A 307 -10.31 -8.17 -8.61
CA ALA A 307 -10.02 -7.51 -7.34
C ALA A 307 -10.77 -6.19 -7.22
N THR A 308 -10.71 -5.32 -8.24
CA THR A 308 -11.37 -4.01 -8.22
C THR A 308 -12.87 -4.10 -7.95
N ARG A 309 -13.57 -5.03 -8.62
CA ARG A 309 -15.01 -5.24 -8.39
C ARG A 309 -15.28 -5.87 -7.03
N PHE A 310 -14.48 -6.85 -6.62
CA PHE A 310 -14.64 -7.55 -5.35
C PHE A 310 -14.50 -6.58 -4.15
N TRP A 311 -13.39 -5.85 -4.09
CA TRP A 311 -13.12 -4.94 -2.97
C TRP A 311 -14.08 -3.77 -2.89
N SER A 312 -14.50 -3.22 -4.04
CA SER A 312 -15.55 -2.20 -4.07
C SER A 312 -16.89 -2.73 -3.53
N ARG A 313 -17.25 -4.00 -3.77
CA ARG A 313 -18.46 -4.63 -3.21
C ARG A 313 -18.32 -4.93 -1.73
N CYS A 314 -17.12 -5.28 -1.28
CA CYS A 314 -16.77 -5.33 0.14
C CYS A 314 -16.68 -3.94 0.78
N GLY A 315 -17.00 -2.86 0.05
CA GLY A 315 -17.08 -1.49 0.51
C GLY A 315 -15.76 -0.84 0.89
N PHE A 316 -14.63 -1.42 0.47
CA PHE A 316 -13.36 -0.73 0.49
C PHE A 316 -13.38 0.41 -0.52
N LYS A 317 -12.77 1.53 -0.16
CA LYS A 317 -12.72 2.74 -0.98
C LYS A 317 -11.27 3.18 -1.15
N PRO A 318 -10.80 3.45 -2.38
CA PRO A 318 -9.46 3.98 -2.61
C PRO A 318 -9.15 5.16 -1.70
N LEU A 319 -7.98 5.15 -1.07
CA LEU A 319 -7.49 6.25 -0.23
C LEU A 319 -6.33 6.95 -0.96
N TRP A 320 -5.30 6.19 -1.29
CA TRP A 320 -4.16 6.65 -2.07
C TRP A 320 -3.64 5.56 -3.00
N THR A 321 -2.89 6.00 -4.01
CA THR A 321 -2.44 5.19 -5.14
C THR A 321 -0.93 5.19 -5.19
N THR A 322 -0.32 4.02 -5.41
CA THR A 322 1.09 3.86 -5.73
C THR A 322 1.27 3.86 -7.24
N TYR A 323 2.21 4.66 -7.71
CA TYR A 323 2.74 4.64 -9.06
C TYR A 323 4.18 4.18 -9.01
N GLN A 324 4.56 3.25 -9.88
CA GLN A 324 5.90 2.69 -9.92
C GLN A 324 6.55 2.86 -11.29
N ARG A 325 7.87 2.99 -11.30
CA ARG A 325 8.72 2.95 -12.49
C ARG A 325 9.87 1.99 -12.23
N LEU A 326 10.06 1.00 -13.10
CA LEU A 326 11.20 0.08 -13.02
C LEU A 326 12.33 0.57 -13.90
N HIS A 327 13.56 0.43 -13.42
CA HIS A 327 14.74 0.60 -14.26
C HIS A 327 15.11 -0.74 -14.89
N ALA A 328 15.44 -0.73 -16.18
CA ALA A 328 15.97 -1.94 -16.82
C ALA A 328 17.20 -2.42 -16.04
N PRO A 329 17.38 -3.74 -15.82
CA PRO A 329 18.60 -4.24 -15.22
C PRO A 329 19.77 -3.78 -16.09
N SER A 330 20.73 -3.07 -15.48
CA SER A 330 21.96 -2.69 -16.16
C SER A 330 22.60 -3.98 -16.68
N VAL A 331 22.70 -4.13 -18.00
CA VAL A 331 23.47 -5.22 -18.61
C VAL A 331 24.90 -5.02 -18.12
N LYS A 332 25.36 -5.90 -17.22
CA LYS A 332 26.73 -5.91 -16.72
C LYS A 332 27.65 -6.55 -17.72
#